data_AF-A0A7Y5THZ7-F1
#
_entry.id   AF-A0A7Y5THZ7-F1
#
_cell.length_a   1.000
_cell.length_b   1.000
_cell.length_c   1.000
_cell.angle_alpha   90.00
_cell.angle_beta   90.00
_cell.angle_gamma   90.00
#
_symmetry.space_group_name_H-M   'P 1'
#
loop_
_entity.id
_entity.type
_entity.pdbx_description
1 polymer ?
#
loop_
_entity_poly.entity_id
_entity_poly.type
_entity_poly.pdbx_seq_one_letter_code
_entity_poly.pdbx_strand_id
1 'polypeptide(L)'
;YAGRQVHDTVEGLRAPADSITSAGRSVNGALTGAGDQAGQIPLVGDQLRTWLTQAAGSGTTLEQAGTSMADTVDTLALGLGLATALVPILIVLSVWLWVRVRFVRNATRSQRFIDAGEDLDLFALRAMATQPLRSLARVSDDPAGAWRRQDRDVIRRLALLELRDQGLRPPPGD
;
A
#
# COMPACT_ATOMS: atom_id res chain seq x y z
N TYR A 1 23.64 -3.92 -3.27
CA TYR A 1 23.86 -4.35 -4.66
C TYR A 1 22.79 -3.83 -5.60
N ALA A 2 21.49 -4.05 -5.31
CA ALA A 2 20.39 -3.51 -6.13
C ALA A 2 20.45 -2.00 -6.38
N GLY A 3 20.83 -1.19 -5.39
CA GLY A 3 20.92 0.28 -5.55
C GLY A 3 22.02 0.78 -6.49
N ARG A 4 23.17 0.09 -6.56
CA ARG A 4 24.22 0.44 -7.54
C ARG A 4 23.80 0.04 -8.95
N GLN A 5 23.19 -1.13 -9.09
CA GLN A 5 22.76 -1.62 -10.40
C GLN A 5 21.66 -0.73 -11.01
N VAL A 6 20.75 -0.20 -10.20
CA VAL A 6 19.74 0.80 -10.62
C VAL A 6 20.39 2.14 -10.96
N HIS A 7 21.37 2.59 -10.18
CA HIS A 7 22.12 3.81 -10.47
C HIS A 7 22.85 3.72 -11.81
N ASP A 8 23.54 2.60 -12.07
CA ASP A 8 24.26 2.34 -13.31
C ASP A 8 23.32 2.21 -14.52
N THR A 9 22.10 1.68 -14.33
CA THR A 9 21.09 1.65 -15.41
C THR A 9 20.49 3.01 -15.70
N VAL A 10 20.30 3.86 -14.67
CA VAL A 10 19.81 5.23 -14.83
C VAL A 10 20.88 6.13 -15.47
N GLU A 11 22.15 5.98 -15.09
CA GLU A 11 23.27 6.66 -15.77
C GLU A 11 23.39 6.22 -17.23
N GLY A 12 23.22 4.92 -17.52
CA GLY A 12 23.23 4.40 -18.88
C GLY A 12 22.12 4.96 -19.79
N LEU A 13 20.99 5.37 -19.20
CA LEU A 13 19.86 5.99 -19.92
C LEU A 13 20.02 7.51 -20.08
N ARG A 14 20.72 8.19 -19.17
CA ARG A 14 20.98 9.64 -19.23
C ARG A 14 22.16 10.00 -20.11
N ALA A 15 23.19 9.15 -20.16
CA ALA A 15 24.42 9.40 -20.92
C ALA A 15 24.21 9.77 -22.40
N PRO A 16 23.28 9.13 -23.16
CA PRO A 16 23.03 9.49 -24.55
C PRO A 16 22.40 10.88 -24.70
N ALA A 17 21.45 11.24 -23.82
CA ALA A 17 20.77 12.53 -23.85
C ALA A 17 21.75 13.67 -23.52
N ASP A 18 22.57 13.49 -22.48
CA ASP A 18 23.61 14.44 -22.10
C ASP A 18 24.68 14.61 -23.18
N SER A 19 25.01 13.53 -23.88
CA SER A 19 25.94 13.55 -25.02
C SER A 19 25.38 14.36 -26.21
N ILE A 20 24.09 14.22 -26.53
CA ILE A 20 23.44 14.96 -27.62
C ILE A 20 23.33 16.45 -27.26
N THR A 21 22.91 16.77 -26.04
CA THR A 21 22.80 18.15 -25.54
C THR A 21 24.16 18.85 -25.56
N SER A 22 25.20 18.20 -25.06
CA SER A 22 26.56 18.76 -25.04
C SER A 22 27.15 18.93 -26.45
N ALA A 23 26.91 17.97 -27.36
CA ALA A 23 27.31 18.09 -28.76
C ALA A 23 26.61 19.26 -29.47
N GLY A 24 25.30 19.42 -29.29
CA GLY A 24 24.53 20.55 -29.85
C GLY A 24 25.04 21.90 -29.36
N ARG A 25 25.32 22.02 -28.06
CA ARG A 25 25.89 23.23 -27.45
C ARG A 25 27.29 23.54 -27.98
N SER A 26 28.14 22.53 -28.13
CA SER A 26 29.49 22.70 -28.68
C SER A 26 29.46 23.16 -30.14
N VAL A 27 28.59 22.57 -30.97
CA VAL A 27 28.42 22.95 -32.38
C VAL A 27 27.87 24.38 -32.50
N ASN A 28 26.85 24.72 -31.70
CA ASN A 28 26.31 26.07 -31.65
C ASN A 28 27.38 27.10 -31.26
N GLY A 29 28.17 26.82 -30.23
CA GLY A 29 29.25 27.69 -29.79
C GLY A 29 30.33 27.89 -30.85
N ALA A 30 30.76 26.80 -31.51
CA ALA A 30 31.76 26.86 -32.56
C ALA A 30 31.29 27.68 -33.78
N LEU A 31 30.04 27.48 -34.22
CA LEU A 31 29.46 28.21 -35.36
C LEU A 31 29.19 29.68 -35.04
N THR A 32 28.76 29.99 -33.82
CA THR A 32 28.58 31.38 -33.36
C THR A 32 29.91 32.12 -33.32
N GLY A 33 30.94 31.51 -32.72
CA GLY A 33 32.30 32.08 -32.68
C GLY A 33 32.92 32.25 -34.07
N ALA A 34 32.70 31.29 -34.98
CA ALA A 34 33.11 31.43 -36.37
C ALA A 34 32.37 32.57 -37.08
N GLY A 35 31.08 32.77 -36.79
CA GLY A 35 30.27 33.88 -37.30
C GLY A 35 30.78 35.24 -36.85
N ASP A 36 31.17 35.37 -35.58
CA ASP A 36 31.73 36.61 -35.04
C ASP A 36 33.11 36.96 -35.63
N GLN A 37 33.93 35.95 -35.92
CA GLN A 37 35.21 36.15 -36.60
C GLN A 37 35.02 36.49 -38.08
N ALA A 38 34.11 35.78 -38.77
CA ALA A 38 33.80 36.04 -40.18
C ALA A 38 33.15 37.42 -40.39
N GLY A 39 32.39 37.92 -39.41
CA GLY A 39 31.80 39.25 -39.41
C GLY A 39 32.79 40.40 -39.53
N GLN A 40 34.07 40.17 -39.22
CA GLN A 40 35.13 41.19 -39.29
C GLN A 40 35.68 41.40 -40.71
N ILE A 41 35.27 40.57 -41.68
CA ILE A 41 35.76 40.65 -43.07
C ILE A 41 35.03 41.78 -43.82
N PRO A 42 35.73 42.77 -44.41
CA PRO A 42 35.11 43.82 -45.19
C PRO A 42 34.33 43.27 -46.40
N LEU A 43 33.27 43.96 -46.83
CA LEU A 43 32.38 43.63 -47.96
C LEU A 43 31.46 42.40 -47.80
N VAL A 44 31.90 41.34 -47.11
CA VAL A 44 31.14 40.06 -47.04
C VAL A 44 30.87 39.54 -45.62
N GLY A 45 31.44 40.17 -44.59
CA GLY A 45 31.38 39.68 -43.20
C GLY A 45 29.97 39.55 -42.63
N ASP A 46 29.10 40.54 -42.86
CA ASP A 46 27.73 40.52 -42.33
C ASP A 46 26.89 39.35 -42.87
N GLN A 47 27.07 39.03 -44.15
CA GLN A 47 26.37 37.92 -44.80
C GLN A 47 26.87 36.57 -44.27
N LEU A 48 28.20 36.41 -44.10
CA LEU A 48 28.81 35.22 -43.52
C LEU A 48 28.39 35.01 -42.06
N ARG A 49 28.41 36.07 -41.25
CA ARG A 49 27.94 36.06 -39.86
C ARG A 49 26.48 35.62 -39.77
N THR A 50 25.63 36.16 -40.63
CA THR A 50 24.20 35.80 -40.67
C THR A 50 24.01 34.32 -40.98
N TRP A 51 24.68 33.79 -42.01
CA TRP A 51 24.59 32.38 -42.38
C TRP A 51 25.13 31.44 -41.29
N LEU A 52 26.28 31.77 -40.69
CA LEU A 52 26.88 31.00 -39.59
C LEU A 52 26.02 31.01 -38.33
N THR A 53 25.42 32.16 -37.98
CA THR A 53 24.48 32.28 -36.85
C THR A 53 23.21 31.47 -37.12
N GLN A 54 22.73 31.46 -38.37
CA GLN A 54 21.56 30.68 -38.75
C GLN A 54 21.84 29.18 -38.73
N ALA A 55 23.05 28.75 -39.15
CA ALA A 55 23.52 27.37 -39.02
C ALA A 55 23.69 26.97 -37.54
N ALA A 56 24.16 27.87 -36.67
CA ALA A 56 24.24 27.64 -35.23
C ALA A 56 22.86 27.35 -34.62
N GLY A 57 21.79 27.92 -35.20
CA GLY A 57 20.40 27.64 -34.84
C GLY A 57 20.01 26.15 -34.89
N SER A 58 20.64 25.36 -35.77
CA SER A 58 20.43 23.91 -35.79
C SER A 58 20.98 23.25 -34.52
N GLY A 59 22.13 23.72 -34.00
CA GLY A 59 22.72 23.21 -32.76
C GLY A 59 21.84 23.45 -31.53
N THR A 60 21.19 24.61 -31.42
CA THR A 60 20.21 24.89 -30.36
C THR A 60 18.95 24.03 -30.48
N THR A 61 18.54 23.70 -31.70
CA THR A 61 17.39 22.79 -31.91
C THR A 61 17.73 21.37 -31.43
N LEU A 62 18.95 20.89 -31.70
CA LEU A 62 19.43 19.60 -31.16
C LEU A 62 19.55 19.62 -29.63
N GLU A 63 20.04 20.69 -29.04
CA GLU A 63 20.13 20.85 -27.58
C GLU A 63 18.74 20.79 -26.92
N GLN A 64 17.75 21.48 -27.50
CA GLN A 64 16.36 21.45 -27.02
C GLN A 64 15.75 20.05 -27.15
N ALA A 65 16.00 19.36 -28.26
CA ALA A 65 15.53 17.99 -28.47
C ALA A 65 16.15 17.02 -27.43
N GLY A 66 17.45 17.15 -27.16
CA GLY A 66 18.15 16.35 -26.14
C GLY A 66 17.55 16.57 -24.74
N THR A 67 17.31 17.82 -24.37
CA THR A 67 16.72 18.18 -23.08
C THR A 67 15.29 17.65 -22.93
N SER A 68 14.46 17.79 -23.98
CA SER A 68 13.08 17.28 -23.98
C SER A 68 13.01 15.75 -23.87
N MET A 69 13.93 15.05 -24.53
CA MET A 69 14.04 13.59 -24.43
C MET A 69 14.43 13.16 -23.00
N ALA A 70 15.38 13.87 -22.38
CA ALA A 70 15.77 13.61 -20.99
C ALA A 70 14.58 13.77 -20.02
N ASP A 71 13.81 14.86 -20.14
CA ASP A 71 12.62 15.11 -19.32
C ASP A 71 11.55 14.03 -19.48
N THR A 72 11.36 13.57 -20.73
CA THR A 72 10.42 12.48 -21.04
C THR A 72 10.87 11.17 -20.40
N VAL A 73 12.16 10.84 -20.51
CA VAL A 73 12.74 9.64 -19.90
C VAL A 73 12.62 9.69 -18.38
N ASP A 74 12.93 10.83 -17.76
CA ASP A 74 12.78 11.01 -16.31
C ASP A 74 11.32 10.81 -15.85
N THR A 75 10.36 11.36 -16.59
CA THR A 75 8.92 11.21 -16.30
C THR A 75 8.48 9.75 -16.41
N LEU A 76 8.92 9.05 -17.47
CA LEU A 76 8.62 7.63 -17.65
C LEU A 76 9.28 6.76 -16.57
N ALA A 77 10.52 7.07 -16.20
CA ALA A 77 11.24 6.37 -15.15
C ALA A 77 10.54 6.50 -13.79
N LEU A 78 10.06 7.70 -13.45
CA LEU A 78 9.27 7.93 -12.24
C LEU A 78 7.96 7.13 -12.27
N GLY A 79 7.22 7.16 -13.39
CA GLY A 79 5.98 6.40 -13.54
C GLY A 79 6.17 4.89 -13.42
N LEU A 80 7.17 4.34 -14.12
CA LEU A 80 7.52 2.91 -14.06
C LEU A 80 8.02 2.50 -12.68
N GLY A 81 8.84 3.33 -12.04
CA GLY A 81 9.32 3.12 -10.67
C GLY A 81 8.16 3.04 -9.68
N LEU A 82 7.22 3.98 -9.77
CA LEU A 82 6.03 4.00 -8.90
C LEU A 82 5.12 2.80 -9.15
N ALA A 83 4.85 2.46 -10.42
CA ALA A 83 4.04 1.30 -10.78
C ALA A 83 4.67 -0.01 -10.25
N THR A 84 5.99 -0.16 -10.44
CA THR A 84 6.74 -1.33 -9.96
C THR A 84 6.73 -1.44 -8.44
N ALA A 85 6.80 -0.32 -7.72
CA ALA A 85 6.73 -0.29 -6.27
C ALA A 85 5.30 -0.52 -5.73
N LEU A 86 4.27 -0.01 -6.41
CA LEU A 86 2.88 -0.13 -5.99
C LEU A 86 2.35 -1.56 -6.08
N VAL A 87 2.75 -2.34 -7.09
CA VAL A 87 2.28 -3.73 -7.27
C VAL A 87 2.50 -4.60 -6.01
N PRO A 88 3.73 -4.75 -5.46
CA PRO A 88 3.93 -5.56 -4.26
C PRO A 88 3.23 -4.96 -3.02
N ILE A 89 3.16 -3.63 -2.90
CA ILE A 89 2.46 -2.97 -1.80
C ILE A 89 0.96 -3.31 -1.84
N LEU A 90 0.32 -3.21 -3.01
CA LEU A 90 -1.08 -3.53 -3.19
C LEU A 90 -1.37 -5.02 -2.96
N ILE A 91 -0.47 -5.92 -3.34
CA ILE A 91 -0.60 -7.35 -3.04
C ILE A 91 -0.59 -7.57 -1.52
N VAL A 92 0.41 -7.03 -0.81
CA VAL A 92 0.52 -7.16 0.64
C VAL A 92 -0.69 -6.55 1.34
N LEU A 93 -1.11 -5.34 0.94
CA LEU A 93 -2.31 -4.68 1.46
C LEU A 93 -3.57 -5.50 1.19
N SER A 94 -3.72 -6.08 0.00
CA SER A 94 -4.88 -6.89 -0.36
C SER A 94 -4.95 -8.17 0.47
N VAL A 95 -3.82 -8.88 0.64
CA VAL A 95 -3.74 -10.09 1.48
C VAL A 95 -4.00 -9.73 2.94
N TRP A 96 -3.35 -8.68 3.44
CA TRP A 96 -3.53 -8.21 4.81
C TRP A 96 -4.98 -7.80 5.08
N LEU A 97 -5.58 -7.02 4.17
CA LEU A 97 -6.97 -6.58 4.27
C LEU A 97 -7.92 -7.77 4.17
N TRP A 98 -7.66 -8.76 3.30
CA TRP A 98 -8.48 -9.96 3.22
C TRP A 98 -8.45 -10.76 4.52
N VAL A 99 -7.27 -11.00 5.09
CA VAL A 99 -7.12 -11.68 6.39
C VAL A 99 -7.79 -10.88 7.50
N ARG A 100 -7.58 -9.56 7.52
CA ARG A 100 -8.11 -8.67 8.55
C ARG A 100 -9.63 -8.56 8.47
N VAL A 101 -10.18 -8.36 7.29
CA VAL A 101 -11.64 -8.32 7.05
C VAL A 101 -12.25 -9.69 7.33
N ARG A 102 -11.58 -10.80 7.02
CA ARG A 102 -12.05 -12.14 7.38
C ARG A 102 -12.03 -12.36 8.90
N PHE A 103 -11.01 -11.87 9.61
CA PHE A 103 -10.95 -11.92 11.06
C PHE A 103 -12.06 -11.07 11.69
N VAL A 104 -12.26 -9.84 11.21
CA VAL A 104 -13.33 -8.95 11.68
C VAL A 104 -14.70 -9.53 11.33
N ARG A 105 -14.94 -10.03 10.11
CA ARG A 105 -16.22 -10.66 9.73
C ARG A 105 -16.48 -11.96 10.49
N ASN A 106 -15.46 -12.75 10.79
CA ASN A 106 -15.63 -13.94 11.62
C ASN A 106 -15.95 -13.55 13.07
N ALA A 107 -15.30 -12.51 13.62
CA ALA A 107 -15.62 -11.99 14.94
C ALA A 107 -17.05 -11.38 15.00
N THR A 108 -17.46 -10.64 13.97
CA THR A 108 -18.79 -9.98 13.91
C THR A 108 -19.92 -10.94 13.53
N ARG A 109 -19.64 -12.11 12.93
CA ARG A 109 -20.66 -13.15 12.67
C ARG A 109 -21.01 -13.94 13.94
N SER A 110 -20.10 -14.07 14.89
CA SER A 110 -20.40 -14.64 16.21
C SER A 110 -21.19 -13.70 17.11
N GLN A 111 -21.13 -12.38 16.88
CA GLN A 111 -21.81 -11.37 17.70
C GLN A 111 -23.24 -11.02 17.27
N ARG A 112 -23.79 -11.63 16.20
CA ARG A 112 -25.15 -11.32 15.73
C ARG A 112 -26.14 -12.48 15.82
N PHE A 113 -25.72 -13.63 16.35
CA PHE A 113 -26.64 -14.77 16.55
C PHE A 113 -26.84 -15.16 18.00
N ILE A 114 -26.07 -14.61 18.95
CA ILE A 114 -26.20 -14.97 20.35
C ILE A 114 -26.20 -13.69 21.16
N ASP A 115 -27.38 -13.12 21.38
CA ASP A 115 -27.56 -12.14 22.44
C ASP A 115 -28.54 -12.72 23.46
N ALA A 116 -28.01 -12.91 24.65
CA ALA A 116 -28.63 -13.27 25.92
C ALA A 116 -29.24 -14.67 26.12
N GLY A 117 -29.78 -15.36 25.11
CA GLY A 117 -30.43 -16.67 25.30
C GLY A 117 -29.48 -17.87 25.22
N GLU A 118 -28.86 -18.04 24.05
CA GLU A 118 -28.08 -19.24 23.69
C GLU A 118 -26.75 -19.35 24.45
N ASP A 119 -26.13 -18.22 24.82
CA ASP A 119 -24.87 -18.21 25.57
C ASP A 119 -25.07 -18.78 26.99
N LEU A 120 -26.17 -18.42 27.65
CA LEU A 120 -26.50 -18.96 28.97
C LEU A 120 -26.77 -20.46 28.92
N ASP A 121 -27.39 -20.97 27.85
CA ASP A 121 -27.58 -22.40 27.65
C ASP A 121 -26.26 -23.16 27.47
N LEU A 122 -25.29 -22.59 26.75
CA LEU A 122 -23.96 -23.19 26.60
C LEU A 122 -23.19 -23.21 27.92
N PHE A 123 -23.24 -22.13 28.71
CA PHE A 123 -22.63 -22.11 30.04
C PHE A 123 -23.34 -23.05 31.02
N ALA A 124 -24.67 -23.18 30.92
CA ALA A 124 -25.44 -24.14 31.72
C ALA A 124 -25.10 -25.60 31.36
N LEU A 125 -24.96 -25.92 30.07
CA LEU A 125 -24.53 -27.22 29.58
C LEU A 125 -23.11 -27.55 30.05
N ARG A 126 -22.20 -26.58 29.98
CA ARG A 126 -20.84 -26.73 30.49
C ARG A 126 -20.84 -26.95 32.00
N ALA A 127 -21.61 -26.17 32.77
CA ALA A 127 -21.80 -26.40 34.21
C ALA A 127 -22.24 -27.84 34.48
N MET A 128 -23.22 -28.36 33.75
CA MET A 128 -23.68 -29.75 33.93
C MET A 128 -22.60 -30.80 33.60
N ALA A 129 -21.68 -30.49 32.69
CA ALA A 129 -20.60 -31.39 32.29
C ALA A 129 -19.36 -31.35 33.19
N THR A 130 -19.05 -30.19 33.79
CA THR A 130 -17.78 -29.97 34.51
C THR A 130 -17.94 -29.70 36.00
N GLN A 131 -19.11 -29.26 36.48
CA GLN A 131 -19.30 -28.94 37.88
C GLN A 131 -19.57 -30.19 38.75
N PRO A 132 -19.07 -30.23 40.00
CA PRO A 132 -19.31 -31.34 40.89
C PRO A 132 -20.80 -31.46 41.24
N LEU A 133 -21.29 -32.70 41.35
CA LEU A 133 -22.72 -33.03 41.51
C LEU A 133 -23.37 -32.34 42.73
N ARG A 134 -22.61 -32.10 43.80
CA ARG A 134 -23.05 -31.35 45.00
C ARG A 134 -23.33 -29.87 44.74
N SER A 135 -22.71 -29.28 43.72
CA SER A 135 -22.95 -27.88 43.34
C SER A 135 -24.15 -27.78 42.41
N LEU A 136 -24.35 -28.76 41.52
CA LEU A 136 -25.55 -28.85 40.67
C LEU A 136 -26.82 -29.10 41.50
N ALA A 137 -26.76 -30.00 42.48
CA ALA A 137 -27.88 -30.29 43.39
C ALA A 137 -28.29 -29.07 44.26
N ARG A 138 -27.38 -28.11 44.48
CA ARG A 138 -27.71 -26.85 45.16
C ARG A 138 -28.49 -25.88 44.28
N VAL A 139 -28.47 -26.07 42.96
CA VAL A 139 -29.20 -25.25 41.99
C VAL A 139 -30.58 -25.84 41.71
N SER A 140 -30.68 -27.15 41.49
CA SER A 140 -31.92 -27.88 41.27
C SER A 140 -31.77 -29.35 41.65
N ASP A 141 -32.83 -29.96 42.17
CA ASP A 141 -32.88 -31.40 42.46
C ASP A 141 -32.87 -32.26 41.19
N ASP A 142 -33.28 -31.70 40.04
CA ASP A 142 -33.24 -32.34 38.71
C ASP A 142 -32.75 -31.33 37.64
N PRO A 143 -31.42 -31.06 37.58
CA PRO A 143 -30.85 -30.10 36.63
C PRO A 143 -31.09 -30.50 35.17
N ALA A 144 -31.01 -31.80 34.87
CA ALA A 144 -31.18 -32.33 33.51
C ALA A 144 -32.63 -32.22 33.03
N GLY A 145 -33.61 -32.53 33.90
CA GLY A 145 -35.02 -32.35 33.55
C GLY A 145 -35.45 -30.88 33.51
N ALA A 146 -34.91 -30.03 34.38
CA ALA A 146 -35.13 -28.59 34.30
C ALA A 146 -34.60 -27.99 32.99
N TRP A 147 -33.43 -28.42 32.53
CA TRP A 147 -32.88 -28.05 31.23
C TRP A 147 -33.76 -28.55 30.06
N ARG A 148 -34.23 -29.81 30.09
CA ARG A 148 -35.13 -30.36 29.06
C ARG A 148 -36.47 -29.62 28.98
N ARG A 149 -36.96 -29.09 30.11
CA ARG A 149 -38.18 -28.27 30.17
C ARG A 149 -37.93 -26.80 29.83
N GLN A 150 -36.69 -26.43 29.51
CA GLN A 150 -36.28 -25.06 29.18
C GLN A 150 -36.60 -24.07 30.31
N ASP A 151 -36.41 -24.50 31.56
CA ASP A 151 -36.58 -23.65 32.74
C ASP A 151 -35.50 -22.58 32.78
N ARG A 152 -35.89 -21.35 32.37
CA ARG A 152 -34.99 -20.21 32.20
C ARG A 152 -34.31 -19.80 33.50
N ASP A 153 -34.96 -19.97 34.65
CA ASP A 153 -34.38 -19.61 35.95
C ASP A 153 -33.29 -20.60 36.36
N VAL A 154 -33.52 -21.89 36.13
CA VAL A 154 -32.52 -22.94 36.41
C VAL A 154 -31.34 -22.83 35.45
N ILE A 155 -31.59 -22.65 34.15
CA ILE A 155 -30.56 -22.44 33.14
C ILE A 155 -29.67 -21.24 33.50
N ARG A 156 -30.29 -20.12 33.89
CA ARG A 156 -29.56 -18.92 34.31
C ARG A 156 -28.69 -19.20 35.53
N ARG A 157 -29.20 -19.88 36.55
CA ARG A 157 -28.44 -20.20 37.77
C ARG A 157 -27.28 -21.16 37.50
N LEU A 158 -27.46 -22.14 36.61
CA LEU A 158 -26.39 -23.05 36.18
C LEU A 158 -25.29 -22.32 35.41
N ALA A 159 -25.67 -21.43 34.49
CA ALA A 159 -24.71 -20.59 33.76
C ALA A 159 -23.93 -19.66 34.70
N LEU A 160 -24.61 -19.05 35.67
CA LEU A 160 -23.97 -18.19 36.67
C LEU A 160 -22.99 -18.95 37.57
N LEU A 161 -23.25 -20.23 37.85
CA LEU A 161 -22.33 -21.09 38.59
C LEU A 161 -21.02 -21.29 37.79
N GLU A 162 -21.12 -21.58 36.49
CA GLU A 162 -19.95 -21.74 35.61
C GLU A 162 -19.19 -20.42 35.40
N LEU A 163 -19.90 -19.31 35.20
CA LEU A 163 -19.28 -17.99 35.03
C LEU A 163 -18.49 -17.57 36.27
N ARG A 164 -19.00 -17.87 37.47
CA ARG A 164 -18.30 -17.61 38.74
C ARG A 164 -17.03 -18.44 38.88
N ASP A 165 -17.05 -19.70 38.48
CA ASP A 165 -15.89 -20.59 38.51
C ASP A 165 -14.79 -20.12 37.54
N GLN A 166 -15.18 -19.57 36.39
CA GLN A 166 -14.27 -19.00 35.39
C GLN A 166 -13.86 -17.53 35.66
N GLY A 167 -14.33 -16.92 36.76
CA GLY A 167 -14.04 -15.53 37.10
C GLY A 167 -14.64 -14.50 36.13
N LEU A 168 -15.60 -14.88 35.31
CA LEU A 168 -16.26 -14.02 34.32
C LEU A 168 -17.45 -13.31 34.96
N ARG A 169 -17.63 -12.02 34.60
CA ARG A 169 -18.79 -11.24 35.06
C ARG A 169 -20.01 -11.57 34.20
N PRO A 170 -21.19 -11.77 34.80
CA PRO A 170 -22.39 -12.02 34.02
C PRO A 170 -22.71 -10.81 33.12
N PRO A 171 -23.27 -11.05 31.92
CA PRO A 171 -23.83 -9.97 31.12
C PRO A 171 -24.91 -9.23 31.94
N PRO A 172 -25.02 -7.90 31.82
CA PRO A 172 -26.07 -7.14 32.50
C PRO A 172 -27.42 -7.72 32.06
N GLY A 173 -28.18 -8.25 33.01
CA GLY A 173 -29.53 -8.75 32.76
C GLY A 173 -30.52 -7.58 32.76
N ASP A 174 -31.45 -7.63 31.81
CA ASP A 174 -32.71 -6.87 31.86
C ASP A 174 -33.65 -7.46 32.92
#